data_AF-A0A3Q2PJU2-F1
#
_entry.id   AF-A0A3Q2PJU2-F1
#
_cell.length_a   1.000
_cell.length_b   1.000
_cell.length_c   1.000
_cell.angle_alpha   90.00
_cell.angle_beta   90.00
_cell.angle_gamma   90.00
#
_symmetry.space_group_name_H-M   'P 1'
#
loop_
_entity.id
_entity.type
_entity.pdbx_description
1 polymer ?
#
loop_
_entity_poly.entity_id
_entity_poly.type
_entity_poly.pdbx_seq_one_letter_code
_entity_poly.pdbx_strand_id
1 'polypeptide(L)'
;MSFTDFDVDGGLDLDIFDINEEAGLNLIEGDIVLDETQTRNSIIGDEYRWPTTVPYYMEDDLEINAKGVILKAFEQYRLKTCIDFKPWSGEENYISIFKGSGCFSSVGNRRVGKQRLSIGTNCDRIATIEHEFLHALGFWHEQSRSDRDDYVQIIPNLCNLVEFDFVKCLKMTCFMNWRSGYFMHFGTGTASPGDTAVLESRLVYPKRGYQCLQFFYYNSAGPGDTLKIHVREYDEDNPSGKLRFIQTIDGSPQDLWQLHHVTLDVRKKFRVVFEGTKVGPGPAAGGLSLDDINLSETTCPEFVWRVKNFSHVMDSTPNNTPVFSPPFTSKEGYTFQMALYPNGRDGYPGELSAYAHLVAREGDAGQTWPCPWKQITMMLMDQHPHIQKRMSNQRSVTTDPNMKAADSDLFFWDDPRKVGAEVTEPDGSRYFRGPGAGTPVYLTHLRAKSRDFIKGGDAIFLLLWKNQDVSKTFLGLLNMEVLQKPGSSLRTFKTPYCVILFLLFPSHSLHRCEVGDDWWYYGDSCQHRGSTQDKTTLALASSLSVLGAMLLITVVSVLCIKNKYKKRVANTGIALENANAN
;
A
#
# COMPACT_ATOMS: atom_id res chain seq x y z
N MET A 1 11.01 -23.61 30.69
CA MET A 1 11.04 -24.25 29.35
C MET A 1 11.22 -23.14 28.33
N SER A 2 12.04 -23.33 27.30
CA SER A 2 12.10 -22.38 26.17
C SER A 2 11.02 -22.80 25.19
N PHE A 3 9.88 -22.12 25.22
CA PHE A 3 8.86 -22.33 24.19
C PHE A 3 9.40 -21.79 22.87
N THR A 4 9.29 -22.61 21.81
CA THR A 4 9.73 -22.23 20.47
C THR A 4 8.71 -21.29 19.85
N ASP A 5 9.21 -20.23 19.21
CA ASP A 5 8.34 -19.30 18.49
C ASP A 5 7.69 -20.00 17.29
N PHE A 6 6.40 -19.76 17.11
CA PHE A 6 5.59 -20.34 16.06
C PHE A 6 5.75 -19.56 14.76
N ASP A 7 6.07 -20.29 13.69
CA ASP A 7 6.12 -19.78 12.34
C ASP A 7 4.78 -19.99 11.63
N VAL A 8 4.12 -18.90 11.25
CA VAL A 8 2.83 -18.93 10.54
C VAL A 8 2.97 -19.36 9.09
N ASP A 9 4.16 -19.27 8.50
CA ASP A 9 4.44 -19.66 7.12
C ASP A 9 5.12 -21.05 7.01
N GLY A 10 5.24 -21.78 8.13
CA GLY A 10 5.75 -23.16 8.15
C GLY A 10 7.20 -23.35 7.68
N GLY A 11 8.00 -22.27 7.65
CA GLY A 11 9.38 -22.26 7.18
C GLY A 11 9.55 -22.00 5.68
N LEU A 12 8.52 -21.52 4.98
CA LEU A 12 8.54 -21.37 3.52
C LEU A 12 8.08 -19.96 3.11
N ASP A 13 8.75 -19.32 2.15
CA ASP A 13 8.19 -18.13 1.48
C ASP A 13 7.42 -18.52 0.23
N LEU A 14 6.29 -19.21 0.44
CA LEU A 14 5.38 -19.57 -0.64
C LEU A 14 4.66 -18.32 -1.16
N ASP A 15 4.68 -18.12 -2.47
CA ASP A 15 3.79 -17.20 -3.17
C ASP A 15 2.46 -17.91 -3.53
N ILE A 16 1.51 -17.17 -4.08
CA ILE A 16 0.18 -17.66 -4.48
C ILE A 16 0.27 -18.91 -5.36
N PHE A 17 1.19 -18.89 -6.33
CA PHE A 17 1.39 -19.97 -7.29
C PHE A 17 1.85 -21.27 -6.60
N ASP A 18 2.78 -21.18 -5.66
CA ASP A 18 3.30 -22.34 -4.94
C ASP A 18 2.21 -22.96 -4.04
N ILE A 19 1.45 -22.12 -3.33
CA ILE A 19 0.31 -22.56 -2.48
C ILE A 19 -0.74 -23.30 -3.33
N ASN A 20 -1.01 -22.81 -4.55
CA ASN A 20 -1.99 -23.41 -5.45
C ASN A 20 -1.49 -24.69 -6.12
N GLU A 21 -0.19 -24.77 -6.45
CA GLU A 21 0.45 -25.99 -6.96
C GLU A 21 0.49 -27.09 -5.90
N GLU A 22 0.88 -26.78 -4.66
CA GLU A 22 0.82 -27.71 -3.51
C GLU A 22 -0.61 -28.20 -3.22
N ALA A 23 -1.60 -27.31 -3.42
CA ALA A 23 -3.02 -27.65 -3.33
C ALA A 23 -3.54 -28.49 -4.52
N GLY A 24 -2.71 -28.79 -5.53
CA GLY A 24 -3.07 -29.58 -6.71
C GLY A 24 -4.06 -28.89 -7.65
N LEU A 25 -4.10 -27.56 -7.64
CA LEU A 25 -5.06 -26.77 -8.43
C LEU A 25 -4.53 -26.54 -9.84
N ASN A 26 -5.29 -26.98 -10.85
CA ASN A 26 -5.01 -26.66 -12.25
C ASN A 26 -5.81 -25.42 -12.67
N LEU A 27 -5.34 -24.24 -12.24
CA LEU A 27 -5.94 -22.93 -12.53
C LEU A 27 -5.15 -22.21 -13.63
N ILE A 28 -5.80 -21.28 -14.34
CA ILE A 28 -5.13 -20.49 -15.37
C ILE A 28 -4.18 -19.50 -14.71
N GLU A 29 -2.96 -19.41 -15.22
CA GLU A 29 -1.88 -18.60 -14.65
C GLU A 29 -1.63 -18.87 -13.14
N GLY A 30 -2.07 -20.03 -12.63
CA GLY A 30 -1.90 -20.49 -11.25
C GLY A 30 -3.04 -20.15 -10.28
N ASP A 31 -3.81 -19.09 -10.49
CA ASP A 31 -4.84 -18.58 -9.56
C ASP A 31 -6.14 -18.04 -10.22
N ILE A 32 -6.25 -18.04 -11.55
CA ILE A 32 -7.42 -17.55 -12.26
C ILE A 32 -8.44 -18.68 -12.51
N VAL A 33 -9.65 -18.48 -11.99
CA VAL A 33 -10.83 -19.31 -12.34
C VAL A 33 -11.49 -18.75 -13.59
N LEU A 34 -11.34 -19.46 -14.72
CA LEU A 34 -12.09 -19.19 -15.94
C LEU A 34 -13.57 -19.57 -15.83
N ASP A 35 -14.39 -18.77 -16.49
CA ASP A 35 -15.75 -19.11 -16.89
C ASP A 35 -15.75 -19.63 -18.35
N GLU A 36 -16.65 -20.55 -18.71
CA GLU A 36 -16.71 -21.22 -20.02
C GLU A 36 -16.85 -20.25 -21.21
N THR A 37 -17.22 -19.00 -20.93
CA THR A 37 -17.38 -17.90 -21.92
C THR A 37 -16.12 -17.05 -22.13
N GLN A 38 -15.08 -17.17 -21.29
CA GLN A 38 -13.84 -16.40 -21.43
C GLN A 38 -12.88 -17.05 -22.43
N THR A 39 -12.52 -16.30 -23.48
CA THR A 39 -11.71 -16.80 -24.61
C THR A 39 -10.35 -16.12 -24.78
N ARG A 40 -9.98 -15.17 -23.91
CA ARG A 40 -8.70 -14.42 -23.95
C ARG A 40 -8.29 -13.87 -22.58
N ASN A 41 -6.97 -13.75 -22.34
CA ASN A 41 -6.33 -13.16 -21.15
C ASN A 41 -6.45 -11.61 -21.11
N SER A 42 -7.63 -11.09 -21.44
CA SER A 42 -7.94 -9.66 -21.44
C SER A 42 -9.44 -9.49 -21.22
N ILE A 43 -9.84 -8.83 -20.13
CA ILE A 43 -11.25 -8.49 -19.95
C ILE A 43 -11.58 -7.23 -20.74
N ILE A 44 -12.40 -7.38 -21.77
CA ILE A 44 -12.84 -6.29 -22.64
C ILE A 44 -14.37 -6.29 -22.60
N GLY A 45 -14.93 -5.28 -21.94
CA GLY A 45 -16.37 -5.13 -21.75
C GLY A 45 -16.69 -4.32 -20.49
N ASP A 46 -17.59 -3.35 -20.60
CA ASP A 46 -18.11 -2.61 -19.43
C ASP A 46 -19.02 -3.50 -18.57
N GLU A 47 -19.61 -4.54 -19.17
CA GLU A 47 -20.43 -5.54 -18.52
C GLU A 47 -19.68 -6.26 -17.40
N TYR A 48 -18.38 -6.48 -17.50
CA TYR A 48 -17.57 -7.17 -16.49
C TYR A 48 -17.07 -6.27 -15.35
N ARG A 49 -17.48 -5.00 -15.32
CA ARG A 49 -17.06 -4.08 -14.24
C ARG A 49 -17.98 -4.22 -13.02
N TRP A 50 -17.38 -4.13 -11.84
CA TRP A 50 -18.14 -3.89 -10.61
C TRP A 50 -18.56 -2.41 -10.51
N PRO A 51 -19.64 -2.08 -9.78
CA PRO A 51 -19.85 -0.72 -9.31
C PRO A 51 -18.67 -0.26 -8.44
N THR A 52 -18.49 1.06 -8.30
CA THR A 52 -17.42 1.65 -7.48
C THR A 52 -17.47 1.24 -6.00
N THR A 53 -18.62 0.77 -5.51
CA THR A 53 -18.78 0.19 -4.17
C THR A 53 -19.19 -1.27 -4.31
N VAL A 54 -18.22 -2.16 -4.15
CA VAL A 54 -18.38 -3.61 -4.37
C VAL A 54 -19.05 -4.27 -3.15
N PRO A 55 -20.17 -4.98 -3.33
CA PRO A 55 -20.77 -5.76 -2.24
C PRO A 55 -19.94 -7.01 -1.96
N TYR A 56 -19.66 -7.30 -0.69
CA TYR A 56 -18.93 -8.49 -0.25
C TYR A 56 -19.64 -9.24 0.87
N TYR A 57 -19.40 -10.55 0.94
CA TYR A 57 -19.78 -11.41 2.04
C TYR A 57 -18.54 -12.19 2.52
N MET A 58 -18.31 -12.26 3.82
CA MET A 58 -17.25 -13.09 4.41
C MET A 58 -17.93 -14.32 5.02
N GLU A 59 -17.63 -15.50 4.48
CA GLU A 59 -18.16 -16.77 4.99
C GLU A 59 -17.64 -17.10 6.40
N ASP A 60 -18.31 -18.01 7.09
CA ASP A 60 -17.95 -18.41 8.45
C ASP A 60 -16.68 -19.28 8.52
N ASP A 61 -16.33 -19.96 7.43
CA ASP A 61 -15.14 -20.82 7.29
C ASP A 61 -13.79 -20.07 7.24
N LEU A 62 -13.83 -18.77 6.92
CA LEU A 62 -12.66 -17.90 6.92
C LEU A 62 -12.06 -17.74 8.32
N GLU A 63 -10.74 -17.86 8.40
CA GLU A 63 -9.99 -17.65 9.63
C GLU A 63 -10.13 -16.21 10.14
N ILE A 64 -10.09 -16.04 11.47
CA ILE A 64 -10.26 -14.73 12.10
C ILE A 64 -9.11 -13.78 11.74
N ASN A 65 -7.88 -14.31 11.49
CA ASN A 65 -6.79 -13.50 10.95
C ASN A 65 -7.11 -13.00 9.55
N ALA A 66 -7.52 -13.90 8.63
CA ALA A 66 -7.93 -13.57 7.26
C ALA A 66 -9.04 -12.51 7.23
N LYS A 67 -10.14 -12.68 7.99
CA LYS A 67 -11.21 -11.67 8.14
C LYS A 67 -10.64 -10.31 8.54
N GLY A 68 -9.70 -10.31 9.50
CA GLY A 68 -9.01 -9.10 9.95
C GLY A 68 -8.12 -8.43 8.90
N VAL A 69 -7.44 -9.21 8.04
CA VAL A 69 -6.56 -8.70 6.97
C VAL A 69 -7.35 -8.27 5.73
N ILE A 70 -8.43 -8.97 5.37
CA ILE A 70 -9.37 -8.56 4.30
C ILE A 70 -9.89 -7.13 4.57
N LEU A 71 -10.33 -6.85 5.80
CA LEU A 71 -10.76 -5.51 6.18
C LEU A 71 -9.64 -4.46 6.10
N LYS A 72 -8.36 -4.84 6.20
CA LYS A 72 -7.22 -3.93 5.99
C LYS A 72 -6.93 -3.70 4.50
N ALA A 73 -7.07 -4.71 3.66
CA ALA A 73 -6.98 -4.55 2.19
C ALA A 73 -8.03 -3.55 1.69
N PHE A 74 -9.27 -3.63 2.20
CA PHE A 74 -10.31 -2.63 1.88
C PHE A 74 -9.93 -1.20 2.29
N GLU A 75 -9.21 -0.99 3.39
CA GLU A 75 -8.68 0.33 3.75
C GLU A 75 -7.57 0.82 2.81
N GLN A 76 -6.75 -0.07 2.23
CA GLN A 76 -5.77 0.29 1.21
C GLN A 76 -6.45 0.72 -0.09
N TYR A 77 -7.47 -0.02 -0.55
CA TYR A 77 -8.30 0.36 -1.69
C TYR A 77 -8.96 1.73 -1.48
N ARG A 78 -9.57 1.98 -0.31
CA ARG A 78 -10.17 3.28 0.07
C ARG A 78 -9.17 4.44 0.08
N LEU A 79 -7.91 4.18 0.44
CA LEU A 79 -6.85 5.18 0.53
C LEU A 79 -6.23 5.51 -0.84
N LYS A 80 -6.07 4.50 -1.70
CA LYS A 80 -5.30 4.58 -2.95
C LYS A 80 -6.16 4.66 -4.22
N THR A 81 -7.45 4.34 -4.14
CA THR A 81 -8.35 4.24 -5.30
C THR A 81 -9.69 4.94 -5.04
N CYS A 82 -10.62 4.88 -6.01
CA CYS A 82 -12.03 5.25 -5.81
C CYS A 82 -12.95 4.04 -5.53
N ILE A 83 -12.39 2.84 -5.40
CA ILE A 83 -13.11 1.61 -5.09
C ILE A 83 -13.32 1.50 -3.58
N ASP A 84 -14.54 1.14 -3.19
CA ASP A 84 -14.97 0.89 -1.82
C ASP A 84 -15.65 -0.48 -1.73
N PHE A 85 -15.79 -1.01 -0.51
CA PHE A 85 -16.32 -2.33 -0.22
C PHE A 85 -17.37 -2.25 0.88
N LYS A 86 -18.56 -2.82 0.66
CA LYS A 86 -19.65 -2.83 1.66
C LYS A 86 -20.17 -4.25 1.91
N PRO A 87 -20.63 -4.57 3.14
CA PRO A 87 -21.35 -5.82 3.38
C PRO A 87 -22.52 -5.96 2.41
N TRP A 88 -22.68 -7.16 1.86
CA TRP A 88 -23.80 -7.52 1.00
C TRP A 88 -25.12 -7.38 1.75
N SER A 89 -26.10 -6.78 1.07
CA SER A 89 -27.41 -6.40 1.62
C SER A 89 -28.59 -6.79 0.72
N GLY A 90 -28.35 -7.72 -0.22
CA GLY A 90 -29.34 -8.18 -1.20
C GLY A 90 -29.08 -7.68 -2.63
N GLU A 91 -27.89 -7.15 -2.92
CA GLU A 91 -27.48 -6.88 -4.30
C GLU A 91 -27.45 -8.15 -5.13
N GLU A 92 -27.83 -8.05 -6.41
CA GLU A 92 -27.88 -9.17 -7.35
C GLU A 92 -26.54 -9.90 -7.43
N ASN A 93 -25.43 -9.16 -7.51
CA ASN A 93 -24.07 -9.68 -7.65
C ASN A 93 -23.19 -9.21 -6.50
N TYR A 94 -22.37 -10.11 -5.95
CA TYR A 94 -21.47 -9.84 -4.82
C TYR A 94 -20.29 -10.81 -4.78
N ILE A 95 -19.20 -10.40 -4.14
CA ILE A 95 -18.02 -11.26 -3.90
C ILE A 95 -18.23 -12.02 -2.59
N SER A 96 -18.21 -13.35 -2.64
CA SER A 96 -18.30 -14.25 -1.49
C SER A 96 -16.92 -14.83 -1.18
N ILE A 97 -16.31 -14.30 -0.14
CA ILE A 97 -14.96 -14.63 0.30
C ILE A 97 -15.05 -15.82 1.25
N PHE A 98 -14.34 -16.90 0.96
CA PHE A 98 -14.44 -18.18 1.69
C PHE A 98 -13.07 -18.85 1.84
N LYS A 99 -12.95 -19.80 2.78
CA LYS A 99 -11.74 -20.60 2.94
C LYS A 99 -11.75 -21.80 1.99
N GLY A 100 -11.15 -21.63 0.81
CA GLY A 100 -10.91 -22.73 -0.13
C GLY A 100 -9.56 -23.41 0.05
N SER A 101 -9.25 -24.31 -0.87
CA SER A 101 -7.89 -24.80 -1.10
C SER A 101 -7.19 -23.76 -1.97
N GLY A 102 -6.12 -23.15 -1.51
CA GLY A 102 -5.40 -22.10 -2.24
C GLY A 102 -6.06 -20.71 -2.27
N CYS A 103 -5.42 -19.78 -2.97
CA CYS A 103 -5.83 -18.39 -3.15
C CYS A 103 -6.22 -18.20 -4.63
N PHE A 104 -7.46 -17.77 -4.91
CA PHE A 104 -7.90 -17.62 -6.31
C PHE A 104 -9.17 -16.77 -6.47
N SER A 105 -9.33 -16.22 -7.67
CA SER A 105 -10.51 -15.46 -8.07
C SER A 105 -10.85 -15.64 -9.56
N SER A 106 -12.11 -15.43 -9.93
CA SER A 106 -12.45 -15.13 -11.32
C SER A 106 -12.07 -13.70 -11.68
N VAL A 107 -11.72 -13.47 -12.95
CA VAL A 107 -11.40 -12.12 -13.44
C VAL A 107 -12.67 -11.33 -13.80
N GLY A 108 -12.87 -10.19 -13.12
CA GLY A 108 -14.00 -9.28 -13.29
C GLY A 108 -15.31 -9.75 -12.64
N ASN A 109 -16.35 -8.92 -12.76
CA ASN A 109 -17.72 -9.26 -12.37
C ASN A 109 -18.32 -10.25 -13.39
N ARG A 110 -18.45 -11.51 -13.01
CA ARG A 110 -18.99 -12.58 -13.87
C ARG A 110 -20.52 -12.56 -14.01
N ARG A 111 -21.22 -11.72 -13.23
CA ARG A 111 -22.70 -11.63 -13.19
C ARG A 111 -23.44 -12.93 -12.83
N VAL A 112 -22.80 -13.80 -12.06
CA VAL A 112 -23.32 -15.11 -11.61
C VAL A 112 -24.03 -15.06 -10.25
N GLY A 113 -24.30 -13.86 -9.75
CA GLY A 113 -24.79 -13.63 -8.39
C GLY A 113 -23.69 -13.78 -7.34
N LYS A 114 -23.60 -14.97 -6.73
CA LYS A 114 -22.59 -15.31 -5.72
C LYS A 114 -21.26 -15.66 -6.39
N GLN A 115 -20.43 -14.65 -6.68
CA GLN A 115 -19.09 -14.87 -7.23
C GLN A 115 -18.12 -15.24 -6.10
N ARG A 116 -17.48 -16.41 -6.16
CA ARG A 116 -16.58 -16.89 -5.11
C ARG A 116 -15.16 -16.33 -5.28
N LEU A 117 -14.50 -16.04 -4.16
CA LEU A 117 -13.08 -15.68 -4.06
C LEU A 117 -12.47 -16.48 -2.90
N SER A 118 -11.43 -17.25 -3.16
CA SER A 118 -10.79 -18.12 -2.16
C SER A 118 -9.67 -17.38 -1.44
N ILE A 119 -9.73 -17.36 -0.11
CA ILE A 119 -8.59 -17.04 0.77
C ILE A 119 -8.39 -18.26 1.67
N GLY A 120 -7.62 -19.22 1.16
CA GLY A 120 -7.28 -20.46 1.85
C GLY A 120 -6.23 -20.29 2.97
N THR A 121 -5.72 -21.42 3.45
CA THR A 121 -4.54 -21.46 4.34
C THR A 121 -3.35 -20.77 3.66
N ASN A 122 -2.54 -20.02 4.42
CA ASN A 122 -1.39 -19.21 3.96
C ASN A 122 -1.72 -18.00 3.04
N CYS A 123 -2.99 -17.83 2.63
CA CYS A 123 -3.44 -16.73 1.77
C CYS A 123 -3.77 -15.43 2.52
N ASP A 124 -3.67 -15.41 3.86
CA ASP A 124 -4.06 -14.29 4.72
C ASP A 124 -3.02 -13.15 4.80
N ARG A 125 -2.16 -13.07 3.78
CA ARG A 125 -1.22 -11.97 3.51
C ARG A 125 -1.97 -10.81 2.82
N ILE A 126 -1.73 -9.56 3.21
CA ILE A 126 -2.48 -8.42 2.65
C ILE A 126 -2.29 -8.27 1.13
N ALA A 127 -1.07 -8.53 0.63
CA ALA A 127 -0.77 -8.42 -0.79
C ALA A 127 -1.52 -9.49 -1.61
N THR A 128 -1.58 -10.73 -1.11
CA THR A 128 -2.38 -11.81 -1.69
C THR A 128 -3.86 -11.41 -1.77
N ILE A 129 -4.44 -10.90 -0.68
CA ILE A 129 -5.83 -10.44 -0.72
C ILE A 129 -6.01 -9.26 -1.69
N GLU A 130 -5.09 -8.28 -1.71
CA GLU A 130 -5.15 -7.17 -2.68
C GLU A 130 -5.13 -7.67 -4.13
N HIS A 131 -4.29 -8.66 -4.43
CA HIS A 131 -4.13 -9.34 -5.71
C HIS A 131 -5.40 -10.08 -6.16
N GLU A 132 -5.97 -10.93 -5.30
CA GLU A 132 -7.25 -11.60 -5.61
C GLU A 132 -8.38 -10.61 -5.89
N PHE A 133 -8.41 -9.49 -5.16
CA PHE A 133 -9.36 -8.42 -5.42
C PHE A 133 -9.06 -7.64 -6.71
N LEU A 134 -7.79 -7.54 -7.16
CA LEU A 134 -7.46 -7.01 -8.49
C LEU A 134 -7.99 -7.93 -9.60
N HIS A 135 -7.84 -9.25 -9.45
CA HIS A 135 -8.51 -10.21 -10.35
C HIS A 135 -10.02 -10.00 -10.35
N ALA A 136 -10.68 -10.01 -9.19
CA ALA A 136 -12.12 -9.76 -9.11
C ALA A 136 -12.56 -8.42 -9.74
N LEU A 137 -11.72 -7.38 -9.69
CA LEU A 137 -11.96 -6.07 -10.32
C LEU A 137 -11.70 -6.05 -11.84
N GLY A 138 -11.05 -7.06 -12.41
CA GLY A 138 -10.86 -7.24 -13.85
C GLY A 138 -9.41 -7.28 -14.34
N PHE A 139 -8.42 -7.32 -13.45
CA PHE A 139 -7.01 -7.35 -13.84
C PHE A 139 -6.53 -8.79 -14.09
N TRP A 140 -5.64 -8.92 -15.07
CA TRP A 140 -4.83 -10.10 -15.31
C TRP A 140 -3.42 -9.84 -14.80
N HIS A 141 -2.58 -10.86 -14.79
CA HIS A 141 -1.19 -10.73 -14.39
C HIS A 141 -0.38 -9.74 -15.25
N GLU A 142 0.53 -9.01 -14.61
CA GLU A 142 1.45 -8.09 -15.30
C GLU A 142 2.39 -8.85 -16.25
N GLN A 143 2.84 -10.07 -15.90
CA GLN A 143 3.61 -10.91 -16.83
C GLN A 143 2.80 -11.49 -17.99
N SER A 144 1.47 -11.33 -18.01
CA SER A 144 0.65 -11.65 -19.17
C SER A 144 0.43 -10.45 -20.10
N ARG A 145 0.98 -9.28 -19.75
CA ARG A 145 1.03 -8.10 -20.62
C ARG A 145 1.77 -8.37 -21.89
N SER A 146 1.27 -7.80 -22.97
CA SER A 146 1.62 -8.32 -24.27
C SER A 146 3.00 -7.89 -24.76
N ASP A 147 3.40 -6.73 -24.25
CA ASP A 147 4.72 -6.13 -24.37
C ASP A 147 5.76 -6.78 -23.47
N ARG A 148 5.40 -7.80 -22.67
CA ARG A 148 6.35 -8.47 -21.75
C ARG A 148 7.63 -8.91 -22.43
N ASP A 149 7.59 -9.35 -23.69
CA ASP A 149 8.77 -9.86 -24.40
C ASP A 149 9.83 -8.77 -24.63
N ASP A 150 9.47 -7.49 -24.48
CA ASP A 150 10.38 -6.34 -24.47
C ASP A 150 11.07 -6.12 -23.10
N TYR A 151 10.63 -6.81 -22.04
CA TYR A 151 11.04 -6.61 -20.64
C TYR A 151 11.53 -7.89 -19.94
N VAL A 152 10.95 -9.06 -20.26
CA VAL A 152 11.23 -10.36 -19.63
C VAL A 152 11.36 -11.46 -20.69
N GLN A 153 12.21 -12.45 -20.41
CA GLN A 153 12.37 -13.64 -21.23
C GLN A 153 11.80 -14.85 -20.47
N ILE A 154 10.82 -15.54 -21.07
CA ILE A 154 10.33 -16.81 -20.54
C ILE A 154 11.37 -17.91 -20.83
N ILE A 155 11.85 -18.59 -19.78
CA ILE A 155 12.84 -19.68 -19.88
C ILE A 155 12.08 -21.01 -19.87
N PRO A 156 12.05 -21.80 -20.97
CA PRO A 156 11.15 -22.96 -21.09
C PRO A 156 11.40 -24.12 -20.11
N ASN A 157 12.53 -24.13 -19.39
CA ASN A 157 13.03 -25.31 -18.68
C ASN A 157 12.92 -25.20 -17.13
N LEU A 158 12.08 -24.31 -16.59
CA LEU A 158 11.87 -24.21 -15.14
C LEU A 158 10.53 -24.75 -14.63
N CYS A 159 9.52 -24.91 -15.50
CA CYS A 159 8.21 -25.47 -15.16
C CYS A 159 7.95 -26.75 -15.97
N ASN A 160 8.39 -27.89 -15.45
CA ASN A 160 7.93 -29.19 -15.92
C ASN A 160 6.57 -29.52 -15.26
N LEU A 161 5.56 -28.68 -15.50
CA LEU A 161 4.12 -28.95 -15.33
C LEU A 161 3.34 -27.76 -15.93
N VAL A 162 2.30 -28.06 -16.72
CA VAL A 162 1.32 -27.15 -17.36
C VAL A 162 1.87 -26.15 -18.41
N GLU A 163 1.91 -26.58 -19.68
CA GLU A 163 1.81 -25.66 -20.84
C GLU A 163 0.36 -25.17 -20.98
N PHE A 164 0.10 -23.86 -21.16
CA PHE A 164 -0.89 -23.31 -22.12
C PHE A 164 -0.88 -21.75 -22.25
N ASP A 165 -0.90 -21.28 -23.50
CA ASP A 165 -1.29 -19.97 -24.09
C ASP A 165 -0.96 -18.60 -23.46
N PHE A 166 -0.28 -17.76 -24.27
CA PHE A 166 -0.06 -16.32 -24.04
C PHE A 166 -0.21 -15.47 -25.34
N VAL A 167 -1.02 -14.39 -25.36
CA VAL A 167 -1.34 -13.57 -26.58
C VAL A 167 -1.28 -12.05 -26.33
N LYS A 168 -1.09 -11.17 -27.35
CA LYS A 168 -0.46 -9.80 -27.27
C LYS A 168 -1.29 -8.47 -27.32
N CYS A 169 -0.96 -7.48 -26.46
CA CYS A 169 -1.17 -6.00 -26.61
C CYS A 169 -0.22 -5.06 -25.74
N LEU A 170 -0.07 -3.76 -26.05
CA LEU A 170 1.06 -2.82 -25.72
C LEU A 170 0.62 -1.49 -25.01
N LYS A 171 1.42 -0.61 -24.32
CA LYS A 171 2.84 -0.55 -23.82
C LYS A 171 3.06 0.62 -22.79
N MET A 172 4.26 0.75 -22.15
CA MET A 172 5.09 2.01 -21.96
C MET A 172 5.82 2.24 -20.59
N THR A 173 6.78 3.18 -20.57
CA THR A 173 7.97 3.41 -19.69
C THR A 173 7.84 4.40 -18.50
N CYS A 174 8.85 4.44 -17.63
CA CYS A 174 9.03 5.41 -16.53
C CYS A 174 10.30 6.30 -16.71
N PHE A 175 10.27 7.53 -16.20
CA PHE A 175 11.36 8.53 -16.27
C PHE A 175 12.03 8.79 -14.90
N MET A 176 13.32 9.12 -14.91
CA MET A 176 14.10 9.56 -13.74
C MET A 176 13.60 10.89 -13.15
N ASN A 177 13.98 11.20 -11.90
CA ASN A 177 13.96 12.60 -11.44
C ASN A 177 15.00 12.92 -10.35
N TRP A 178 15.64 14.08 -10.49
CA TRP A 178 16.45 14.74 -9.46
C TRP A 178 15.53 15.52 -8.51
N ARG A 179 15.82 15.60 -7.19
CA ARG A 179 15.14 16.56 -6.29
C ARG A 179 16.02 17.11 -5.16
N SER A 180 15.98 18.43 -5.00
CA SER A 180 16.20 19.12 -3.72
C SER A 180 14.88 19.17 -2.93
N GLY A 181 14.96 19.21 -1.60
CA GLY A 181 13.81 19.24 -0.69
C GLY A 181 13.67 20.58 0.07
N TYR A 182 12.48 20.80 0.63
CA TYR A 182 12.13 21.97 1.45
C TYR A 182 11.20 21.54 2.59
N PHE A 183 11.33 22.16 3.75
CA PHE A 183 10.47 21.96 4.92
C PHE A 183 9.95 23.31 5.46
N MET A 184 8.88 23.29 6.25
CA MET A 184 8.39 24.48 6.94
C MET A 184 9.14 24.66 8.26
N HIS A 185 9.52 25.90 8.60
CA HIS A 185 10.27 26.20 9.82
C HIS A 185 9.76 27.46 10.53
N PHE A 186 9.45 27.34 11.82
CA PHE A 186 9.21 28.46 12.72
C PHE A 186 10.48 28.74 13.53
N GLY A 187 11.24 29.76 13.12
CA GLY A 187 12.45 30.18 13.83
C GLY A 187 12.11 30.83 15.16
N THR A 188 12.47 30.18 16.27
CA THR A 188 12.22 30.69 17.62
C THR A 188 13.32 31.63 18.11
N GLY A 189 14.52 31.58 17.51
CA GLY A 189 15.68 32.38 17.93
C GLY A 189 15.49 33.90 17.91
N THR A 190 14.63 34.43 17.04
CA THR A 190 14.28 35.87 16.94
C THR A 190 12.94 36.23 17.59
N ALA A 191 12.24 35.25 18.19
CA ALA A 191 10.90 35.41 18.74
C ALA A 191 10.92 35.72 20.25
N SER A 192 10.01 36.59 20.68
CA SER A 192 9.78 36.92 22.09
C SER A 192 9.00 35.79 22.80
N PRO A 193 9.22 35.55 24.10
CA PRO A 193 8.35 34.66 24.88
C PRO A 193 6.89 35.12 24.81
N GLY A 194 6.00 34.20 24.41
CA GLY A 194 4.59 34.46 24.11
C GLY A 194 4.27 34.57 22.62
N ASP A 195 5.25 34.77 21.74
CA ASP A 195 5.01 34.84 20.29
C ASP A 195 4.55 33.49 19.73
N THR A 196 3.55 33.55 18.85
CA THR A 196 2.97 32.38 18.17
C THR A 196 3.05 32.50 16.66
N ALA A 197 3.35 31.40 15.97
CA ALA A 197 3.18 31.27 14.52
C ALA A 197 2.15 30.19 14.21
N VAL A 198 1.26 30.47 13.26
CA VAL A 198 0.16 29.58 12.88
C VAL A 198 0.28 29.18 11.42
N LEU A 199 0.27 27.86 11.17
CA LEU A 199 0.17 27.26 9.84
C LEU A 199 -1.18 26.54 9.74
N GLU A 200 -2.09 27.08 8.94
CA GLU A 200 -3.39 26.44 8.66
C GLU A 200 -3.36 25.65 7.34
N SER A 201 -4.02 24.50 7.32
CA SER A 201 -4.30 23.77 6.08
C SER A 201 -5.32 24.51 5.21
N ARG A 202 -5.41 24.13 3.93
CA ARG A 202 -6.63 24.38 3.13
C ARG A 202 -7.85 23.75 3.81
N LEU A 203 -9.05 24.18 3.41
CA LEU A 203 -10.30 23.58 3.88
C LEU A 203 -10.42 22.12 3.40
N VAL A 204 -10.68 21.21 4.33
CA VAL A 204 -10.84 19.75 4.13
C VAL A 204 -12.30 19.37 4.33
N TYR A 205 -12.77 18.38 3.56
CA TYR A 205 -14.15 17.87 3.60
C TYR A 205 -14.10 16.38 3.94
N PRO A 206 -14.28 15.99 5.22
CA PRO A 206 -14.24 14.59 5.62
C PRO A 206 -15.48 13.83 5.12
N LYS A 207 -15.29 12.56 4.79
CA LYS A 207 -16.34 11.59 4.42
C LYS A 207 -16.56 10.55 5.51
N ARG A 208 -15.56 10.31 6.35
CA ARG A 208 -15.57 9.34 7.47
C ARG A 208 -15.26 10.14 8.73
N GLY A 209 -16.02 9.95 9.80
CA GLY A 209 -15.96 10.81 11.00
C GLY A 209 -14.71 10.65 11.89
N TYR A 210 -13.59 10.23 11.30
CA TYR A 210 -12.30 10.01 11.94
C TYR A 210 -11.17 10.17 10.90
N GLN A 211 -10.04 10.72 11.32
CA GLN A 211 -8.86 10.89 10.49
C GLN A 211 -7.58 10.63 11.28
N CYS A 212 -6.51 10.27 10.58
CA CYS A 212 -5.16 10.32 11.09
C CYS A 212 -4.39 11.43 10.38
N LEU A 213 -3.95 12.42 11.16
CA LEU A 213 -2.94 13.38 10.76
C LEU A 213 -1.57 12.82 11.14
N GLN A 214 -0.63 12.83 10.21
CA GLN A 214 0.76 12.44 10.45
C GLN A 214 1.72 13.46 9.84
N PHE A 215 2.88 13.63 10.45
CA PHE A 215 3.92 14.55 9.96
C PHE A 215 5.26 14.20 10.62
N PHE A 216 6.35 14.60 9.96
CA PHE A 216 7.66 14.64 10.59
C PHE A 216 7.85 16.00 11.25
N TYR A 217 8.35 15.98 12.49
CA TYR A 217 8.60 17.14 13.34
C TYR A 217 10.06 17.14 13.80
N TYR A 218 10.71 18.29 13.77
CA TYR A 218 12.07 18.46 14.27
C TYR A 218 12.13 19.69 15.16
N ASN A 219 12.61 19.50 16.39
CA ASN A 219 12.72 20.56 17.40
C ASN A 219 14.19 20.87 17.67
N SER A 220 14.63 22.07 17.27
CA SER A 220 15.93 22.68 17.65
C SER A 220 15.76 23.93 18.53
N ALA A 221 14.55 24.17 19.03
CA ALA A 221 14.17 25.33 19.83
C ALA A 221 14.55 25.17 21.32
N GLY A 222 14.01 26.04 22.19
CA GLY A 222 14.14 25.84 23.64
C GLY A 222 13.28 24.66 24.11
N PRO A 223 13.65 23.94 25.19
CA PRO A 223 12.89 22.78 25.67
C PRO A 223 11.50 23.12 26.24
N GLY A 224 11.18 24.40 26.44
CA GLY A 224 9.83 24.85 26.78
C GLY A 224 8.97 25.22 25.56
N ASP A 225 9.54 25.37 24.37
CA ASP A 225 8.80 25.81 23.19
C ASP A 225 7.88 24.68 22.70
N THR A 226 6.64 25.02 22.33
CA THR A 226 5.58 24.02 22.10
C THR A 226 4.98 24.13 20.70
N LEU A 227 4.59 22.98 20.15
CA LEU A 227 3.75 22.89 18.96
C LEU A 227 2.38 22.35 19.36
N LYS A 228 1.31 23.11 19.20
CA LYS A 228 -0.07 22.66 19.44
C LYS A 228 -0.77 22.33 18.13
N ILE A 229 -1.61 21.31 18.17
CA ILE A 229 -2.48 20.92 17.06
C ILE A 229 -3.91 21.27 17.42
N HIS A 230 -4.55 22.03 16.56
CA HIS A 230 -5.95 22.41 16.65
C HIS A 230 -6.69 22.04 15.37
N VAL A 231 -8.01 21.93 15.46
CA VAL A 231 -8.93 21.82 14.33
C VAL A 231 -9.83 23.04 14.35
N ARG A 232 -9.99 23.71 13.20
CA ARG A 232 -10.99 24.77 13.01
C ARG A 232 -12.16 24.19 12.20
N GLU A 233 -13.27 23.88 12.87
CA GLU A 233 -14.48 23.28 12.28
C GLU A 233 -15.48 24.35 11.87
N TYR A 234 -16.11 24.23 10.70
CA TYR A 234 -17.06 25.21 10.17
C TYR A 234 -18.45 24.62 9.99
N ASP A 235 -19.46 25.31 10.52
CA ASP A 235 -20.87 24.95 10.38
C ASP A 235 -21.78 26.19 10.28
N GLU A 236 -23.09 25.97 10.27
CA GLU A 236 -24.10 27.02 10.13
C GLU A 236 -24.11 27.95 11.36
N ASP A 237 -23.87 27.41 12.55
CA ASP A 237 -23.77 28.17 13.81
C ASP A 237 -22.43 28.94 13.92
N ASN A 238 -21.35 28.41 13.35
CA ASN A 238 -19.98 28.94 13.42
C ASN A 238 -19.40 29.15 11.99
N PRO A 239 -19.93 30.09 11.19
CA PRO A 239 -19.49 30.31 9.81
C PRO A 239 -18.05 30.85 9.71
N SER A 240 -17.55 31.50 10.76
CA SER A 240 -16.14 31.92 10.91
C SER A 240 -15.19 30.78 11.35
N GLY A 241 -15.74 29.61 11.71
CA GLY A 241 -15.02 28.43 12.15
C GLY A 241 -14.71 28.45 13.65
N LYS A 242 -15.15 27.41 14.37
CA LYS A 242 -14.86 27.17 15.78
C LYS A 242 -13.53 26.43 15.92
N LEU A 243 -12.58 27.02 16.66
CA LEU A 243 -11.30 26.39 16.96
C LEU A 243 -11.44 25.42 18.15
N ARG A 244 -10.95 24.20 17.99
CA ARG A 244 -10.87 23.15 19.01
C ARG A 244 -9.42 22.69 19.15
N PHE A 245 -8.88 22.75 20.36
CA PHE A 245 -7.60 22.14 20.69
C PHE A 245 -7.70 20.62 20.64
N ILE A 246 -6.68 19.96 20.09
CA ILE A 246 -6.58 18.49 20.03
C ILE A 246 -5.52 18.01 21.03
N GLN A 247 -4.26 18.41 20.82
CA GLN A 247 -3.14 18.03 21.68
C GLN A 247 -1.95 18.97 21.51
N THR A 248 -1.05 18.98 22.50
CA THR A 248 0.32 19.50 22.36
C THR A 248 1.22 18.37 21.84
N ILE A 249 2.18 18.72 20.99
CA ILE A 249 3.29 17.86 20.59
C ILE A 249 4.45 18.15 21.52
N ASP A 250 4.49 17.42 22.63
CA ASP A 250 5.56 17.51 23.61
C ASP A 250 6.81 16.77 23.10
N GLY A 251 7.98 17.38 23.27
CA GLY A 251 9.25 16.78 22.90
C GLY A 251 10.42 17.73 23.10
N SER A 252 11.33 17.35 24.01
CA SER A 252 12.64 18.00 24.15
C SER A 252 13.34 18.07 22.78
N PRO A 253 14.25 19.05 22.56
CA PRO A 253 15.04 19.12 21.33
C PRO A 253 15.71 17.78 21.02
N GLN A 254 15.67 17.37 19.76
CA GLN A 254 16.21 16.09 19.28
C GLN A 254 17.10 16.33 18.07
N ASP A 255 18.18 15.57 17.95
CA ASP A 255 19.09 15.64 16.79
C ASP A 255 18.47 15.04 15.50
N LEU A 256 17.24 14.51 15.56
CA LEU A 256 16.59 13.77 14.47
C LEU A 256 15.11 14.13 14.33
N TRP A 257 14.61 14.16 13.09
CA TRP A 257 13.18 14.27 12.76
C TRP A 257 12.38 13.12 13.37
N GLN A 258 11.28 13.40 14.05
CA GLN A 258 10.36 12.43 14.67
C GLN A 258 9.04 12.34 13.91
N LEU A 259 8.53 11.12 13.70
CA LEU A 259 7.21 10.89 13.12
C LEU A 259 6.13 10.99 14.21
N HIS A 260 5.19 11.91 14.07
CA HIS A 260 4.03 12.03 14.96
C HIS A 260 2.75 11.60 14.27
N HIS A 261 1.83 11.06 15.06
CA HIS A 261 0.46 10.72 14.66
C HIS A 261 -0.51 11.43 15.60
N VAL A 262 -1.58 12.01 15.04
CA VAL A 262 -2.62 12.75 15.76
C VAL A 262 -3.96 12.23 15.28
N THR A 263 -4.73 11.65 16.20
CA THR A 263 -6.08 11.15 15.91
C THR A 263 -7.05 12.32 15.91
N LEU A 264 -7.84 12.44 14.84
CA LEU A 264 -8.89 13.44 14.68
C LEU A 264 -10.25 12.74 14.51
N ASP A 265 -11.32 13.39 14.93
CA ASP A 265 -12.70 12.87 15.00
C ASP A 265 -13.69 13.78 14.27
N VAL A 266 -13.23 14.45 13.21
CA VAL A 266 -13.94 15.58 12.61
C VAL A 266 -14.99 15.11 11.61
N ARG A 267 -16.21 15.65 11.70
CA ARG A 267 -17.35 15.28 10.84
C ARG A 267 -17.81 16.37 9.86
N LYS A 268 -17.42 17.62 10.11
CA LYS A 268 -17.79 18.79 9.28
C LYS A 268 -16.56 19.28 8.53
N LYS A 269 -16.73 20.20 7.57
CA LYS A 269 -15.59 20.80 6.84
C LYS A 269 -14.66 21.54 7.82
N PHE A 270 -13.34 21.37 7.70
CA PHE A 270 -12.38 21.85 8.70
C PHE A 270 -11.01 22.24 8.14
N ARG A 271 -10.22 22.94 8.96
CA ARG A 271 -8.77 23.11 8.76
C ARG A 271 -8.01 22.47 9.91
N VAL A 272 -6.88 21.83 9.60
CA VAL A 272 -5.84 21.53 10.59
C VAL A 272 -5.07 22.82 10.84
N VAL A 273 -4.75 23.11 12.09
CA VAL A 273 -4.08 24.33 12.52
C VAL A 273 -2.90 23.93 13.41
N PHE A 274 -1.68 24.20 12.95
CA PHE A 274 -0.44 24.01 13.69
C PHE A 274 -0.07 25.35 14.33
N GLU A 275 0.04 25.41 15.65
CA GLU A 275 0.41 26.60 16.42
C GLU A 275 1.75 26.37 17.12
N GLY A 276 2.83 26.94 16.59
CA GLY A 276 4.12 26.99 17.28
C GLY A 276 4.15 28.16 18.25
N THR A 277 4.48 27.91 19.52
CA THR A 277 4.56 28.94 20.58
C THR A 277 5.97 29.01 21.17
N LYS A 278 6.54 30.20 21.21
CA LYS A 278 7.77 30.52 21.94
C LYS A 278 7.47 30.68 23.42
N VAL A 279 8.09 29.90 24.30
CA VAL A 279 7.80 29.89 25.74
C VAL A 279 9.03 30.25 26.57
N GLY A 280 10.20 29.71 26.23
CA GLY A 280 11.42 29.84 27.04
C GLY A 280 12.62 30.41 26.25
N PRO A 281 13.75 30.70 26.91
CA PRO A 281 15.01 30.95 26.21
C PRO A 281 15.44 29.71 25.43
N GLY A 282 16.03 29.91 24.25
CA GLY A 282 16.45 28.84 23.34
C GLY A 282 17.57 29.30 22.39
N PRO A 283 18.11 28.41 21.55
CA PRO A 283 19.21 28.73 20.64
C PRO A 283 18.83 29.82 19.62
N ALA A 284 19.76 30.72 19.30
CA ALA A 284 19.53 31.82 18.35
C ALA A 284 19.25 31.35 16.90
N ALA A 285 19.64 30.12 16.55
CA ALA A 285 19.32 29.45 15.28
C ALA A 285 18.32 28.29 15.46
N GLY A 286 17.63 28.22 16.60
CA GLY A 286 16.65 27.20 16.93
C GLY A 286 15.27 27.47 16.36
N GLY A 287 14.46 26.42 16.25
CA GLY A 287 13.07 26.53 15.86
C GLY A 287 12.33 25.20 15.76
N LEU A 288 11.08 25.28 15.32
CA LEU A 288 10.16 24.16 15.15
C LEU A 288 9.97 23.89 13.66
N SER A 289 10.37 22.72 13.17
CA SER A 289 10.27 22.35 11.75
C SER A 289 9.24 21.25 11.50
N LEU A 290 8.54 21.33 10.37
CA LEU A 290 7.52 20.39 9.93
C LEU A 290 7.73 19.99 8.47
N ASP A 291 7.61 18.69 8.19
CA ASP A 291 7.71 18.13 6.83
C ASP A 291 6.83 16.87 6.66
N ASP A 292 6.66 16.40 5.42
CA ASP A 292 5.97 15.15 5.06
C ASP A 292 4.54 15.03 5.67
N ILE A 293 3.83 16.15 5.79
CA ILE A 293 2.48 16.22 6.38
C ILE A 293 1.47 15.47 5.50
N ASN A 294 0.85 14.43 6.05
CA ASN A 294 -0.23 13.67 5.40
C ASN A 294 -1.47 13.62 6.30
N LEU A 295 -2.65 13.67 5.70
CA LEU A 295 -3.94 13.55 6.37
C LEU A 295 -4.79 12.51 5.62
N SER A 296 -5.21 11.46 6.31
CA SER A 296 -6.01 10.37 5.73
C SER A 296 -7.20 10.01 6.62
N GLU A 297 -8.31 9.59 6.02
CA GLU A 297 -9.52 9.16 6.75
C GLU A 297 -9.40 7.70 7.22
N THR A 298 -8.35 7.45 8.02
CA THR A 298 -7.92 6.15 8.55
C THR A 298 -7.68 6.26 10.05
N THR A 299 -7.63 5.13 10.76
CA THR A 299 -7.16 5.09 12.15
C THR A 299 -5.65 5.29 12.22
N CYS A 300 -5.15 6.08 13.18
CA CYS A 300 -3.72 6.14 13.44
C CYS A 300 -3.18 4.80 13.98
N PRO A 301 -1.90 4.45 13.73
CA PRO A 301 -1.22 3.37 14.43
C PRO A 301 -1.15 3.71 15.92
N GLU A 302 -1.35 2.71 16.79
CA GLU A 302 -1.34 2.93 18.23
C GLU A 302 0.08 3.06 18.79
N PHE A 303 1.04 2.34 18.19
CA PHE A 303 2.42 2.29 18.67
C PHE A 303 3.41 2.43 17.51
N VAL A 304 4.53 3.09 17.79
CA VAL A 304 5.63 3.31 16.84
C VAL A 304 6.92 2.85 17.48
N TRP A 305 7.61 1.93 16.83
CA TRP A 305 8.96 1.50 17.19
C TRP A 305 9.95 1.94 16.12
N ARG A 306 10.85 2.86 16.47
CA ARG A 306 11.92 3.32 15.61
C ARG A 306 13.22 2.59 15.95
N VAL A 307 13.81 1.93 14.97
CA VAL A 307 15.16 1.37 15.10
C VAL A 307 16.14 2.36 14.46
N LYS A 308 16.97 2.98 15.30
CA LYS A 308 17.97 3.97 14.88
C LYS A 308 19.16 3.27 14.21
N ASN A 309 19.72 3.88 13.16
CA ASN A 309 20.85 3.35 12.39
C ASN A 309 20.65 1.87 11.99
N PHE A 310 19.46 1.57 11.43
CA PHE A 310 19.02 0.23 11.12
C PHE A 310 19.95 -0.49 10.12
N SER A 311 20.61 0.24 9.21
CA SER A 311 21.65 -0.35 8.36
C SER A 311 22.79 -0.97 9.18
N HIS A 312 23.31 -0.26 10.18
CA HIS A 312 24.31 -0.83 11.10
C HIS A 312 23.71 -1.96 11.93
N VAL A 313 22.45 -1.87 12.38
CA VAL A 313 21.80 -2.96 13.12
C VAL A 313 21.71 -4.24 12.27
N MET A 314 21.40 -4.13 10.98
CA MET A 314 21.47 -5.26 10.04
C MET A 314 22.92 -5.76 9.89
N ASP A 315 23.90 -4.87 9.70
CA ASP A 315 25.28 -5.32 9.45
C ASP A 315 26.01 -5.85 10.71
N SER A 316 25.58 -5.48 11.92
CA SER A 316 26.26 -5.83 13.19
C SER A 316 25.56 -6.89 14.05
N THR A 317 24.26 -7.13 13.87
CA THR A 317 23.52 -8.12 14.68
C THR A 317 23.79 -9.52 14.13
N PRO A 318 24.28 -10.51 14.91
CA PRO A 318 24.54 -11.85 14.39
C PRO A 318 23.27 -12.54 13.86
N ASN A 319 23.45 -13.56 13.01
CA ASN A 319 22.33 -14.41 12.59
C ASN A 319 21.60 -15.00 13.80
N ASN A 320 20.29 -15.24 13.66
CA ASN A 320 19.43 -15.77 14.71
C ASN A 320 19.44 -14.97 16.03
N THR A 321 19.84 -13.69 15.99
CA THR A 321 19.83 -12.79 17.16
C THR A 321 18.69 -11.77 17.04
N PRO A 322 17.70 -11.80 17.93
CA PRO A 322 16.60 -10.84 17.90
C PRO A 322 16.96 -9.50 18.54
N VAL A 323 16.42 -8.42 17.97
CA VAL A 323 16.27 -7.11 18.59
C VAL A 323 14.79 -6.94 18.96
N PHE A 324 14.51 -6.58 20.21
CA PHE A 324 13.14 -6.42 20.69
C PHE A 324 12.70 -4.94 20.69
N SER A 325 11.43 -4.70 20.42
CA SER A 325 10.79 -3.40 20.67
C SER A 325 10.68 -3.12 22.17
N PRO A 326 10.42 -1.87 22.59
CA PRO A 326 9.84 -1.63 23.91
C PRO A 326 8.53 -2.44 24.07
N PRO A 327 8.14 -2.87 25.29
CA PRO A 327 6.85 -3.52 25.49
C PRO A 327 5.72 -2.46 25.52
N PHE A 328 4.74 -2.61 24.63
CA PHE A 328 3.63 -1.70 24.40
C PHE A 328 2.33 -2.23 25.01
N THR A 329 1.61 -1.41 25.77
CA THR A 329 0.35 -1.79 26.43
C THR A 329 -0.85 -1.24 25.65
N SER A 330 -1.69 -2.15 25.14
CA SER A 330 -2.94 -1.83 24.46
C SER A 330 -3.98 -1.18 25.37
N LYS A 331 -4.98 -0.51 24.79
CA LYS A 331 -6.12 0.08 25.52
C LYS A 331 -6.96 -0.95 26.28
N GLU A 332 -6.85 -2.24 25.93
CA GLU A 332 -7.51 -3.35 26.62
C GLU A 332 -6.64 -3.96 27.75
N GLY A 333 -5.48 -3.36 28.05
CA GLY A 333 -4.59 -3.74 29.15
C GLY A 333 -3.60 -4.86 28.82
N TYR A 334 -3.66 -5.49 27.65
CA TYR A 334 -2.64 -6.46 27.22
C TYR A 334 -1.36 -5.75 26.81
N THR A 335 -0.22 -6.21 27.31
CA THR A 335 1.12 -5.76 26.87
C THR A 335 1.67 -6.74 25.83
N PHE A 336 2.34 -6.22 24.79
CA PHE A 336 2.96 -7.01 23.73
C PHE A 336 4.28 -6.38 23.24
N GLN A 337 5.08 -7.18 22.53
CA GLN A 337 6.41 -6.80 22.06
C GLN A 337 6.66 -7.41 20.68
N MET A 338 7.35 -6.67 19.79
CA MET A 338 7.85 -7.22 18.53
C MET A 338 9.30 -7.67 18.71
N ALA A 339 9.61 -8.87 18.23
CA ALA A 339 10.98 -9.34 18.00
C ALA A 339 11.27 -9.23 16.50
N LEU A 340 12.40 -8.61 16.16
CA LEU A 340 12.92 -8.48 14.81
C LEU A 340 14.26 -9.19 14.75
N TYR A 341 14.48 -10.06 13.77
CA TYR A 341 15.79 -10.64 13.48
C TYR A 341 16.39 -9.88 12.28
N PRO A 342 17.37 -8.98 12.48
CA PRO A 342 17.87 -8.11 11.41
C PRO A 342 18.72 -8.81 10.35
N ASN A 343 19.20 -10.02 10.65
CA ASN A 343 19.93 -10.90 9.73
C ASN A 343 19.25 -12.26 9.51
N GLY A 344 17.98 -12.37 9.91
CA GLY A 344 17.18 -13.58 9.77
C GLY A 344 17.35 -14.59 10.91
N ARG A 345 16.68 -15.72 10.75
CA ARG A 345 16.84 -16.91 11.59
C ARG A 345 17.76 -17.94 10.94
N ASP A 346 18.20 -18.91 11.73
CA ASP A 346 18.88 -20.09 11.19
C ASP A 346 18.01 -20.75 10.10
N GLY A 347 18.60 -20.95 8.92
CA GLY A 347 17.91 -21.40 7.71
C GLY A 347 17.51 -20.29 6.72
N TYR A 348 17.44 -19.02 7.14
CA TYR A 348 16.90 -17.91 6.35
C TYR A 348 17.89 -16.75 6.16
N PRO A 349 19.07 -17.00 5.57
CA PRO A 349 20.08 -15.96 5.36
C PRO A 349 19.59 -14.93 4.34
N GLY A 350 19.70 -13.65 4.68
CA GLY A 350 19.27 -12.56 3.79
C GLY A 350 17.81 -12.13 3.95
N GLU A 351 17.10 -12.67 4.94
CA GLU A 351 15.74 -12.27 5.30
C GLU A 351 15.71 -11.46 6.60
N LEU A 352 14.76 -10.52 6.68
CA LEU A 352 14.28 -10.05 7.99
C LEU A 352 13.23 -11.04 8.51
N SER A 353 13.26 -11.36 9.80
CA SER A 353 12.21 -12.14 10.47
C SER A 353 11.50 -11.32 11.53
N ALA A 354 10.19 -11.53 11.72
CA ALA A 354 9.36 -10.72 12.63
C ALA A 354 8.36 -11.58 13.42
N TYR A 355 8.39 -11.47 14.75
CA TYR A 355 7.51 -12.21 15.67
C TYR A 355 6.86 -11.27 16.69
N ALA A 356 5.59 -11.51 17.01
CA ALA A 356 4.85 -10.81 18.05
C ALA A 356 4.70 -11.71 19.28
N HIS A 357 5.11 -11.18 20.45
CA HIS A 357 5.01 -11.84 21.75
C HIS A 357 4.03 -11.10 22.64
N LEU A 358 3.25 -11.82 23.44
CA LEU A 358 2.56 -11.22 24.59
C LEU A 358 3.55 -11.07 25.76
N VAL A 359 3.36 -10.02 26.55
CA VAL A 359 4.20 -9.68 27.70
C VAL A 359 3.32 -9.48 28.93
N ALA A 360 3.80 -9.92 30.09
CA ALA A 360 3.18 -9.64 31.38
C ALA A 360 4.20 -9.06 32.36
N ARG A 361 3.90 -7.87 32.88
CA ARG A 361 4.64 -7.22 33.98
C ARG A 361 4.04 -7.64 35.33
N GLU A 362 4.79 -7.42 36.41
CA GLU A 362 4.37 -7.80 37.77
C GLU A 362 3.05 -7.12 38.21
N GLY A 363 2.75 -5.92 37.69
CA GLY A 363 1.50 -5.20 37.93
C GLY A 363 0.36 -5.47 36.94
N ASP A 364 0.55 -6.31 35.91
CA ASP A 364 -0.48 -6.52 34.88
C ASP A 364 -1.60 -7.44 35.40
N ALA A 365 -2.81 -6.90 35.58
CA ALA A 365 -3.97 -7.63 36.08
C ALA A 365 -5.28 -7.27 35.35
N GLY A 366 -6.25 -8.18 35.36
CA GLY A 366 -7.58 -8.00 34.75
C GLY A 366 -7.71 -8.45 33.29
N GLN A 367 -6.61 -8.86 32.64
CA GLN A 367 -6.65 -9.45 31.30
C GLN A 367 -7.26 -10.86 31.34
N THR A 368 -7.96 -11.24 30.26
CA THR A 368 -8.49 -12.60 30.08
C THR A 368 -7.44 -13.50 29.42
N TRP A 369 -7.26 -14.71 29.94
CA TRP A 369 -6.27 -15.67 29.45
C TRP A 369 -6.90 -17.05 29.24
N PRO A 370 -6.60 -17.78 28.14
CA PRO A 370 -5.76 -17.38 27.01
C PRO A 370 -6.31 -16.17 26.23
N CYS A 371 -5.42 -15.39 25.61
CA CYS A 371 -5.72 -14.10 25.00
C CYS A 371 -6.69 -14.25 23.80
N PRO A 372 -7.94 -13.75 23.88
CA PRO A 372 -8.97 -14.12 22.90
C PRO A 372 -9.01 -13.16 21.70
N TRP A 373 -8.66 -13.67 20.52
CA TRP A 373 -8.91 -13.07 19.21
C TRP A 373 -8.41 -11.62 19.05
N LYS A 374 -7.16 -11.39 19.46
CA LYS A 374 -6.46 -10.12 19.30
C LYS A 374 -5.53 -10.20 18.10
N GLN A 375 -5.73 -9.34 17.12
CA GLN A 375 -4.86 -9.25 15.95
C GLN A 375 -3.76 -8.22 16.19
N ILE A 376 -2.51 -8.68 16.16
CA ILE A 376 -1.31 -7.87 16.25
C ILE A 376 -0.78 -7.68 14.83
N THR A 377 -0.56 -6.43 14.42
CA THR A 377 -0.03 -6.07 13.10
C THR A 377 1.38 -5.53 13.27
N MET A 378 2.34 -6.13 12.55
CA MET A 378 3.71 -5.64 12.43
C MET A 378 3.86 -5.05 11.04
N MET A 379 4.05 -3.74 10.93
CA MET A 379 4.23 -3.04 9.66
C MET A 379 5.58 -2.30 9.64
N LEU A 380 6.42 -2.58 8.65
CA LEU A 380 7.60 -1.77 8.32
C LEU A 380 7.18 -0.69 7.32
N MET A 381 7.27 0.57 7.75
CA MET A 381 6.80 1.71 6.98
C MET A 381 7.74 2.04 5.83
N ASP A 382 7.21 2.09 4.61
CA ASP A 382 7.85 2.80 3.49
C ASP A 382 7.73 4.31 3.77
N GLN A 383 8.84 5.00 4.04
CA GLN A 383 8.85 6.39 4.53
C GLN A 383 8.74 7.43 3.40
N HIS A 384 8.17 7.02 2.27
CA HIS A 384 7.92 7.89 1.12
C HIS A 384 7.03 9.09 1.52
N PRO A 385 7.40 10.33 1.13
CA PRO A 385 6.71 11.58 1.48
C PRO A 385 5.19 11.57 1.35
N HIS A 386 4.68 11.03 0.24
CA HIS A 386 3.25 10.98 -0.07
C HIS A 386 2.64 9.63 0.29
N ILE A 387 1.66 9.59 1.21
CA ILE A 387 1.08 8.36 1.78
C ILE A 387 0.56 7.37 0.72
N GLN A 388 -0.13 7.86 -0.32
CA GLN A 388 -0.70 6.99 -1.37
C GLN A 388 0.36 6.22 -2.19
N LYS A 389 1.63 6.68 -2.17
CA LYS A 389 2.74 6.03 -2.89
C LYS A 389 3.52 5.04 -2.02
N ARG A 390 3.16 4.88 -0.74
CA ARG A 390 3.82 3.97 0.19
C ARG A 390 3.43 2.52 -0.09
N MET A 391 4.44 1.67 -0.17
CA MET A 391 4.33 0.22 -0.27
C MET A 391 4.89 -0.41 1.01
N SER A 392 4.36 0.01 2.17
CA SER A 392 4.75 -0.52 3.48
C SER A 392 4.58 -2.04 3.53
N ASN A 393 5.57 -2.75 4.07
CA ASN A 393 5.49 -4.19 4.27
C ASN A 393 4.75 -4.48 5.59
N GLN A 394 3.88 -5.49 5.64
CA GLN A 394 3.20 -5.86 6.88
C GLN A 394 2.85 -7.35 6.95
N ARG A 395 2.86 -7.88 8.17
CA ARG A 395 2.28 -9.18 8.54
C ARG A 395 1.33 -8.98 9.73
N SER A 396 0.33 -9.85 9.85
CA SER A 396 -0.62 -9.85 10.98
C SER A 396 -0.68 -11.24 11.57
N VAL A 397 -0.69 -11.35 12.89
CA VAL A 397 -1.00 -12.60 13.61
C VAL A 397 -2.20 -12.37 14.52
N THR A 398 -2.99 -13.41 14.77
CA THR A 398 -4.15 -13.33 15.68
C THR A 398 -4.04 -14.35 16.80
N THR A 399 -4.33 -13.94 18.02
CA THR A 399 -4.28 -14.81 19.20
C THR A 399 -5.49 -15.76 19.24
N ASP A 400 -5.33 -17.01 18.78
CA ASP A 400 -6.34 -18.05 18.99
C ASP A 400 -6.24 -18.58 20.43
N PRO A 401 -7.26 -18.38 21.29
CA PRO A 401 -7.21 -18.84 22.67
C PRO A 401 -7.19 -20.37 22.82
N ASN A 402 -7.49 -21.12 21.77
CA ASN A 402 -7.48 -22.59 21.75
C ASN A 402 -6.14 -23.18 21.28
N MET A 403 -5.24 -22.35 20.72
CA MET A 403 -3.93 -22.78 20.24
C MET A 403 -3.08 -23.32 21.40
N LYS A 404 -2.66 -24.58 21.31
CA LYS A 404 -1.67 -25.17 22.22
C LYS A 404 -0.25 -24.87 21.75
N ALA A 405 0.69 -24.77 22.68
CA ALA A 405 2.11 -24.77 22.36
C ALA A 405 2.55 -26.17 21.88
N ALA A 406 3.56 -26.23 21.00
CA ALA A 406 4.11 -27.49 20.51
C ALA A 406 4.56 -28.38 21.68
N ASP A 407 4.26 -29.68 21.57
CA ASP A 407 4.58 -30.71 22.56
C ASP A 407 4.12 -30.40 24.01
N SER A 408 3.04 -29.61 24.16
CA SER A 408 2.53 -29.17 25.46
C SER A 408 1.00 -29.14 25.55
N ASP A 409 0.47 -29.31 26.76
CA ASP A 409 -0.93 -29.04 27.08
C ASP A 409 -1.22 -27.56 27.40
N LEU A 410 -0.17 -26.73 27.48
CA LEU A 410 -0.28 -25.30 27.74
C LEU A 410 -0.76 -24.54 26.50
N PHE A 411 -1.65 -23.56 26.70
CA PHE A 411 -2.09 -22.68 25.61
C PHE A 411 -0.98 -21.70 25.24
N PHE A 412 -0.70 -21.58 23.94
CA PHE A 412 0.35 -20.74 23.38
C PHE A 412 0.18 -19.26 23.76
N TRP A 413 -1.06 -18.79 23.81
CA TRP A 413 -1.44 -17.43 24.19
C TRP A 413 -1.99 -17.31 25.63
N ASP A 414 -1.63 -18.21 26.56
CA ASP A 414 -1.89 -18.02 28.00
C ASP A 414 -1.00 -16.90 28.58
N ASP A 415 -1.23 -16.55 29.84
CA ASP A 415 -0.48 -15.57 30.61
C ASP A 415 1.04 -15.84 30.53
N PRO A 416 1.85 -14.89 30.02
CA PRO A 416 3.31 -15.03 29.96
C PRO A 416 3.99 -15.41 31.28
N ARG A 417 3.38 -15.11 32.45
CA ARG A 417 3.89 -15.57 33.76
C ARG A 417 3.85 -17.10 33.94
N LYS A 418 3.02 -17.80 33.16
CA LYS A 418 2.90 -19.26 33.16
C LYS A 418 3.64 -19.92 31.99
N VAL A 419 3.52 -19.34 30.79
CA VAL A 419 3.98 -19.94 29.52
C VAL A 419 5.15 -19.20 28.87
N GLY A 420 5.68 -18.17 29.52
CA GLY A 420 6.79 -17.37 29.03
C GLY A 420 8.11 -17.63 29.72
N ALA A 421 9.14 -16.92 29.23
CA ALA A 421 10.43 -16.78 29.90
C ALA A 421 10.50 -15.43 30.61
N GLU A 422 11.14 -15.40 31.79
CA GLU A 422 11.45 -14.15 32.46
C GLU A 422 12.58 -13.40 31.73
N VAL A 423 12.40 -12.09 31.56
CA VAL A 423 13.35 -11.16 30.97
C VAL A 423 13.71 -10.12 32.02
N THR A 424 15.00 -9.83 32.16
CA THR A 424 15.51 -8.72 32.97
C THR A 424 16.17 -7.72 32.03
N GLU A 425 15.70 -6.48 32.04
CA GLU A 425 16.26 -5.37 31.24
C GLU A 425 17.50 -4.77 31.91
N PRO A 426 18.35 -4.01 31.17
CA PRO A 426 19.54 -3.38 31.73
C PRO A 426 19.28 -2.37 32.87
N ASP A 427 18.05 -1.87 33.01
CA ASP A 427 17.62 -1.00 34.11
C ASP A 427 17.20 -1.77 35.38
N GLY A 428 17.24 -3.11 35.33
CA GLY A 428 16.82 -3.99 36.42
C GLY A 428 15.32 -4.30 36.46
N SER A 429 14.52 -3.74 35.54
CA SER A 429 13.10 -4.09 35.42
C SER A 429 12.92 -5.53 34.91
N ARG A 430 11.88 -6.21 35.40
CA ARG A 430 11.59 -7.62 35.08
C ARG A 430 10.18 -7.77 34.51
N TYR A 431 10.05 -8.61 33.49
CA TYR A 431 8.77 -9.00 32.91
C TYR A 431 8.85 -10.42 32.34
N PHE A 432 7.71 -11.00 32.01
CA PHE A 432 7.63 -12.30 31.35
C PHE A 432 7.25 -12.10 29.89
N ARG A 433 7.99 -12.73 28.97
CA ARG A 433 7.71 -12.75 27.53
C ARG A 433 7.19 -14.13 27.14
N GLY A 434 5.99 -14.18 26.60
CA GLY A 434 5.36 -15.40 26.10
C GLY A 434 6.00 -15.90 24.79
N PRO A 435 5.53 -17.05 24.28
CA PRO A 435 5.87 -17.53 22.95
C PRO A 435 5.56 -16.47 21.88
N GLY A 436 6.39 -16.36 20.84
CA GLY A 436 6.22 -15.43 19.73
C GLY A 436 5.58 -16.11 18.52
N ALA A 437 4.58 -15.49 17.91
CA ALA A 437 4.05 -15.92 16.61
C ALA A 437 4.44 -14.93 15.51
N GLY A 438 4.86 -15.43 14.36
CA GLY A 438 5.43 -14.59 13.31
C GLY A 438 5.97 -15.38 12.14
N THR A 439 6.96 -14.82 11.45
CA THR A 439 7.52 -15.41 10.22
C THR A 439 9.03 -15.18 10.10
N PRO A 440 9.79 -16.17 9.60
CA PRO A 440 11.20 -16.03 9.24
C PRO A 440 11.39 -15.16 8.00
N VAL A 441 10.39 -15.10 7.12
CA VAL A 441 10.38 -14.51 5.77
C VAL A 441 9.51 -13.26 5.75
N TYR A 442 9.80 -12.32 6.66
CA TYR A 442 9.03 -11.08 6.80
C TYR A 442 9.29 -10.11 5.64
N LEU A 443 10.56 -9.92 5.28
CA LEU A 443 10.99 -9.10 4.13
C LEU A 443 12.47 -9.35 3.79
N THR A 444 12.74 -9.65 2.52
CA THR A 444 14.12 -9.84 2.04
C THR A 444 14.99 -8.61 2.26
N HIS A 445 16.27 -8.78 2.58
CA HIS A 445 17.23 -7.68 2.77
C HIS A 445 17.31 -6.79 1.53
N LEU A 446 17.19 -7.36 0.33
CA LEU A 446 17.17 -6.62 -0.92
C LEU A 446 15.96 -5.67 -0.98
N ARG A 447 14.78 -6.15 -0.59
CA ARG A 447 13.56 -5.32 -0.51
C ARG A 447 13.63 -4.31 0.63
N ALA A 448 14.18 -4.68 1.79
CA ALA A 448 14.37 -3.77 2.93
C ALA A 448 15.36 -2.63 2.63
N LYS A 449 16.38 -2.88 1.80
CA LYS A 449 17.33 -1.88 1.30
C LYS A 449 16.81 -1.13 0.05
N SER A 450 15.58 -1.40 -0.39
CA SER A 450 14.91 -0.68 -1.49
C SER A 450 13.92 0.36 -0.97
N ARG A 451 13.44 1.25 -1.87
CA ARG A 451 12.45 2.31 -1.55
C ARG A 451 12.90 3.18 -0.37
N ASP A 452 11.95 3.73 0.39
CA ASP A 452 12.21 4.59 1.56
C ASP A 452 12.01 3.82 2.89
N PHE A 453 12.18 2.50 2.94
CA PHE A 453 12.07 1.74 4.21
C PHE A 453 13.11 2.18 5.24
N ILE A 454 14.33 2.46 4.80
CA ILE A 454 15.43 2.99 5.61
C ILE A 454 15.72 4.42 5.15
N LYS A 455 15.25 5.42 5.90
CA LYS A 455 15.38 6.85 5.57
C LYS A 455 16.17 7.55 6.68
N GLY A 456 17.23 8.27 6.29
CA GLY A 456 18.16 8.88 7.25
C GLY A 456 18.91 7.88 8.13
N GLY A 457 19.04 6.62 7.66
CA GLY A 457 19.61 5.51 8.42
C GLY A 457 18.62 4.75 9.31
N ASP A 458 17.39 5.24 9.50
CA ASP A 458 16.45 4.68 10.47
C ASP A 458 15.30 3.90 9.81
N ALA A 459 14.83 2.86 10.49
CA ALA A 459 13.62 2.13 10.13
C ALA A 459 12.49 2.40 11.13
N ILE A 460 11.25 2.51 10.63
CA ILE A 460 10.06 2.77 11.45
C ILE A 460 9.09 1.59 11.32
N PHE A 461 8.83 0.93 12.45
CA PHE A 461 7.81 -0.09 12.59
C PHE A 461 6.56 0.53 13.22
N LEU A 462 5.41 0.36 12.56
CA LEU A 462 4.10 0.72 13.07
C LEU A 462 3.44 -0.55 13.61
N LEU A 463 3.08 -0.56 14.89
CA LEU A 463 2.44 -1.71 15.52
C LEU A 463 0.98 -1.36 15.83
N LEU A 464 0.07 -2.23 15.40
CA LEU A 464 -1.38 -2.05 15.59
C LEU A 464 -1.97 -3.23 16.34
N TRP A 465 -2.69 -2.93 17.41
CA TRP A 465 -3.50 -3.86 18.18
C TRP A 465 -4.96 -3.71 17.76
N LYS A 466 -5.62 -4.81 17.37
CA LYS A 466 -7.05 -4.78 17.01
C LYS A 466 -7.79 -5.98 17.61
N ASN A 467 -8.92 -5.70 18.24
CA ASN A 467 -9.84 -6.72 18.71
C ASN A 467 -10.64 -7.28 17.52
N GLN A 468 -10.60 -8.59 17.30
CA GLN A 468 -11.33 -9.31 16.23
C GLN A 468 -12.40 -10.25 16.80
N ASP A 469 -12.77 -10.08 18.08
CA ASP A 469 -13.81 -10.88 18.74
C ASP A 469 -15.14 -10.80 17.97
N VAL A 470 -15.51 -11.94 17.37
CA VAL A 470 -16.64 -12.11 16.45
C VAL A 470 -17.98 -11.83 17.13
N SER A 471 -18.05 -11.92 18.47
CA SER A 471 -19.27 -11.60 19.24
C SER A 471 -19.76 -10.16 19.02
N LYS A 472 -18.84 -9.21 18.77
CA LYS A 472 -19.19 -7.80 18.53
C LYS A 472 -19.56 -7.52 17.08
N THR A 473 -19.12 -8.36 16.13
CA THR A 473 -19.45 -8.22 14.70
C THR A 473 -20.94 -8.45 14.45
N PHE A 474 -21.59 -9.35 15.22
CA PHE A 474 -23.05 -9.54 15.17
C PHE A 474 -23.84 -8.40 15.85
N LEU A 475 -23.37 -7.88 16.97
CA LEU A 475 -24.06 -6.81 17.71
C LEU A 475 -24.01 -5.45 16.98
N GLY A 476 -22.99 -5.20 16.15
CA GLY A 476 -22.90 -3.98 15.34
C GLY A 476 -23.97 -3.86 14.25
N LEU A 477 -24.63 -4.97 13.86
CA LEU A 477 -25.64 -5.01 12.79
C LEU A 477 -27.08 -4.77 13.27
N LEU A 478 -27.35 -4.81 14.58
CA LEU A 478 -28.70 -4.72 15.14
C LEU A 478 -29.12 -3.30 15.58
N ASN A 479 -28.20 -2.33 15.62
CA ASN A 479 -28.45 -0.97 16.13
C ASN A 479 -28.58 0.11 15.03
N MET A 480 -29.17 -0.24 13.88
CA MET A 480 -29.80 0.75 13.00
C MET A 480 -31.31 0.73 13.22
N GLU A 481 -31.78 1.47 14.23
CA GLU A 481 -33.20 1.77 14.35
C GLU A 481 -33.68 2.48 13.08
N VAL A 482 -34.59 1.83 12.35
CA VAL A 482 -35.18 2.38 11.14
C VAL A 482 -36.10 3.53 11.53
N LEU A 483 -35.60 4.75 11.35
CA LEU A 483 -36.41 5.98 11.41
C LEU A 483 -37.38 6.04 10.21
N GLN A 484 -38.42 5.22 10.25
CA GLN A 484 -39.60 5.35 9.39
C GLN A 484 -40.25 6.71 9.66
N LYS A 485 -40.30 7.56 8.63
CA LYS A 485 -41.14 8.77 8.64
C LYS A 485 -42.20 8.64 7.54
N PRO A 486 -43.50 8.68 7.86
CA PRO A 486 -44.55 8.40 6.88
C PRO A 486 -44.91 9.64 6.04
N GLY A 487 -45.22 9.40 4.77
CA GLY A 487 -46.12 10.24 3.97
C GLY A 487 -45.54 11.50 3.33
N SER A 488 -45.12 11.40 2.07
CA SER A 488 -45.35 12.47 1.08
C SER A 488 -45.45 11.87 -0.33
N SER A 489 -46.33 12.45 -1.16
CA SER A 489 -46.76 11.86 -2.45
C SER A 489 -45.65 11.82 -3.50
N LEU A 490 -45.50 10.66 -4.17
CA LEU A 490 -44.63 10.51 -5.32
C LEU A 490 -45.12 11.40 -6.49
N ARG A 491 -44.33 12.38 -6.91
CA ARG A 491 -44.44 12.99 -8.24
C ARG A 491 -43.15 12.73 -9.00
N THR A 492 -43.25 11.93 -10.05
CA THR A 492 -42.16 11.63 -10.97
C THR A 492 -41.88 12.83 -11.87
N PHE A 493 -40.65 13.34 -11.82
CA PHE A 493 -40.08 14.17 -12.89
C PHE A 493 -38.78 13.53 -13.38
N LYS A 494 -38.75 13.20 -14.67
CA LYS A 494 -37.52 12.84 -15.39
C LYS A 494 -36.98 14.08 -16.07
N THR A 495 -35.71 14.43 -15.83
CA THR A 495 -34.76 14.92 -16.84
C THR A 495 -33.33 14.84 -16.29
N PRO A 496 -32.29 14.74 -17.15
CA PRO A 496 -30.89 14.55 -16.74
C PRO A 496 -30.13 15.88 -16.61
N TYR A 497 -28.81 15.75 -16.40
CA TYR A 497 -27.75 16.77 -16.42
C TYR A 497 -27.50 17.52 -15.10
N CYS A 498 -26.26 17.37 -14.62
CA CYS A 498 -25.72 18.08 -13.47
C CYS A 498 -25.22 19.46 -13.90
N VAL A 499 -25.69 20.53 -13.27
CA VAL A 499 -25.31 21.91 -13.60
C VAL A 499 -24.04 22.29 -12.85
N ILE A 500 -22.98 22.65 -13.59
CA ILE A 500 -21.74 23.21 -13.03
C ILE A 500 -21.97 24.69 -12.72
N LEU A 501 -21.75 25.07 -11.46
CA LEU A 501 -21.86 26.46 -11.00
C LEU A 501 -20.57 27.23 -11.31
N PHE A 502 -20.63 28.22 -12.21
CA PHE A 502 -19.52 29.14 -12.46
C PHE A 502 -19.48 30.27 -11.42
N LEU A 503 -18.28 30.60 -10.93
CA LEU A 503 -17.98 31.86 -10.26
C LEU A 503 -16.81 32.54 -10.99
N LEU A 504 -17.03 33.78 -11.42
CA LEU A 504 -16.07 34.61 -12.16
C LEU A 504 -15.29 35.53 -11.21
N PHE A 505 -13.97 35.58 -11.35
CA PHE A 505 -13.17 36.81 -11.20
C PHE A 505 -11.96 36.77 -12.17
N PRO A 506 -11.43 37.92 -12.61
CA PRO A 506 -10.73 38.03 -13.91
C PRO A 506 -9.20 37.94 -13.85
N SER A 507 -8.61 38.09 -15.05
CA SER A 507 -7.20 38.39 -15.35
C SER A 507 -6.14 37.32 -15.02
N HIS A 508 -6.22 36.17 -15.68
CA HIS A 508 -5.09 35.62 -16.46
C HIS A 508 -5.65 34.87 -17.69
N SER A 509 -5.07 35.10 -18.87
CA SER A 509 -5.49 34.48 -20.14
C SER A 509 -5.02 33.03 -20.22
N LEU A 510 -5.73 32.13 -19.55
CA LEU A 510 -5.49 30.69 -19.62
C LEU A 510 -6.28 30.10 -20.80
N HIS A 511 -5.62 29.83 -21.92
CA HIS A 511 -6.23 29.09 -23.02
C HIS A 511 -6.52 27.65 -22.57
N ARG A 512 -7.80 27.34 -22.32
CA ARG A 512 -8.31 25.97 -22.19
C ARG A 512 -9.17 25.67 -23.40
N CYS A 513 -8.93 24.52 -24.03
CA CYS A 513 -9.86 23.98 -25.03
C CYS A 513 -11.16 23.55 -24.35
N GLU A 514 -12.27 23.70 -25.07
CA GLU A 514 -13.60 23.33 -24.61
C GLU A 514 -13.71 21.79 -24.55
N VAL A 515 -14.15 21.26 -23.39
CA VAL A 515 -14.20 19.80 -23.17
C VAL A 515 -15.55 19.27 -23.63
N GLY A 516 -15.56 18.64 -24.81
CA GLY A 516 -16.66 17.82 -25.32
C GLY A 516 -16.24 16.35 -25.47
N ASP A 517 -17.16 15.50 -25.96
CA ASP A 517 -17.04 14.03 -25.96
C ASP A 517 -15.83 13.44 -26.75
N ASP A 518 -15.11 14.26 -27.52
CA ASP A 518 -14.01 13.85 -28.41
C ASP A 518 -12.62 14.45 -28.06
N TRP A 519 -12.47 15.09 -26.90
CA TRP A 519 -11.22 15.72 -26.45
C TRP A 519 -10.83 15.34 -25.01
N TRP A 520 -9.54 15.07 -24.77
CA TRP A 520 -9.01 14.89 -23.41
C TRP A 520 -7.62 15.51 -23.21
N TYR A 521 -7.24 15.67 -21.95
CA TYR A 521 -6.04 16.38 -21.51
C TYR A 521 -4.85 15.45 -21.29
N TYR A 522 -3.67 15.79 -21.83
CA TYR A 522 -2.42 15.09 -21.54
C TYR A 522 -1.23 16.08 -21.53
N GLY A 523 -0.85 16.53 -20.34
CA GLY A 523 0.19 17.55 -20.17
C GLY A 523 -0.19 18.88 -20.80
N ASP A 524 0.79 19.65 -21.27
CA ASP A 524 0.61 21.02 -21.77
C ASP A 524 0.08 21.10 -23.21
N SER A 525 -0.56 20.05 -23.72
CA SER A 525 -1.04 19.96 -25.11
C SER A 525 -2.37 19.20 -25.23
N CYS A 526 -3.25 19.67 -26.11
CA CYS A 526 -4.55 19.04 -26.37
C CYS A 526 -4.46 18.07 -27.55
N GLN A 527 -5.09 16.90 -27.45
CA GLN A 527 -5.18 15.91 -28.53
C GLN A 527 -6.65 15.53 -28.81
N HIS A 528 -6.95 15.31 -30.09
CA HIS A 528 -8.28 14.97 -30.60
C HIS A 528 -8.43 13.46 -30.78
N ARG A 529 -9.65 12.95 -30.59
CA ARG A 529 -10.02 11.57 -30.91
C ARG A 529 -10.03 11.33 -32.43
N GLY A 530 -8.87 11.03 -33.01
CA GLY A 530 -8.73 10.71 -34.43
C GLY A 530 -9.68 9.60 -34.89
N SER A 531 -10.48 9.91 -35.92
CA SER A 531 -11.46 9.01 -36.54
C SER A 531 -10.79 7.75 -37.08
N THR A 532 -11.56 6.66 -37.23
CA THR A 532 -11.13 5.48 -37.98
C THR A 532 -10.67 5.85 -39.39
N GLN A 533 -11.27 6.89 -39.99
CA GLN A 533 -10.91 7.43 -41.30
C GLN A 533 -9.58 8.21 -41.28
N ASP A 534 -9.25 8.89 -40.18
CA ASP A 534 -7.95 9.55 -40.01
C ASP A 534 -6.84 8.50 -39.88
N LYS A 535 -7.11 7.42 -39.13
CA LYS A 535 -6.17 6.30 -38.97
C LYS A 535 -5.90 5.58 -40.29
N THR A 536 -6.91 5.34 -41.12
CA THR A 536 -6.70 4.77 -42.47
C THR A 536 -5.97 5.74 -43.40
N THR A 537 -6.26 7.04 -43.34
CA THR A 537 -5.57 8.06 -44.15
C THR A 537 -4.10 8.20 -43.75
N LEU A 538 -3.79 8.18 -42.46
CA LEU A 538 -2.42 8.21 -41.94
C LEU A 538 -1.65 6.91 -42.27
N ALA A 539 -2.31 5.75 -42.19
CA ALA A 539 -1.74 4.46 -42.61
C ALA A 539 -1.44 4.42 -44.12
N LEU A 540 -2.33 4.97 -44.95
CA LEU A 540 -2.12 5.11 -46.40
C LEU A 540 -0.97 6.08 -46.71
N ALA A 541 -0.94 7.26 -46.08
CA ALA A 541 0.09 8.26 -46.29
C ALA A 541 1.49 7.77 -45.86
N SER A 542 1.59 7.10 -44.71
CA SER A 542 2.84 6.47 -44.26
C SER A 542 3.27 5.31 -45.16
N SER A 543 2.33 4.46 -45.58
CA SER A 543 2.61 3.35 -46.52
C SER A 543 3.11 3.84 -47.89
N LEU A 544 2.49 4.90 -48.43
CA LEU A 544 2.93 5.55 -49.67
C LEU A 544 4.30 6.23 -49.51
N SER A 545 4.59 6.80 -48.34
CA SER A 545 5.90 7.38 -48.03
C SER A 545 7.01 6.32 -47.99
N VAL A 546 6.73 5.16 -47.36
CA VAL A 546 7.64 4.00 -47.35
C VAL A 546 7.82 3.43 -48.75
N LEU A 547 6.75 3.31 -49.55
CA LEU A 547 6.84 2.85 -50.93
C LEU A 547 7.70 3.79 -51.79
N GLY A 548 7.54 5.11 -51.63
CA GLY A 548 8.36 6.13 -52.29
C GLY A 548 9.83 6.05 -51.90
N ALA A 549 10.13 5.86 -50.61
CA ALA A 549 11.49 5.64 -50.13
C ALA A 549 12.12 4.36 -50.69
N MET A 550 11.38 3.25 -50.73
CA MET A 550 11.84 1.97 -51.30
C MET A 550 12.07 2.06 -52.82
N LEU A 551 11.24 2.81 -53.55
CA LEU A 551 11.44 3.14 -54.97
C LEU A 551 12.71 3.98 -55.18
N LEU A 552 12.94 5.00 -54.35
CA LEU A 552 14.19 5.78 -54.39
C LEU A 552 15.42 4.91 -54.11
N ILE A 553 15.38 4.04 -53.10
CA ILE A 553 16.47 3.11 -52.77
C ILE A 553 16.74 2.13 -53.91
N THR A 554 15.70 1.59 -54.56
CA THR A 554 15.88 0.70 -55.72
C THR A 554 16.41 1.44 -56.94
N VAL A 555 15.92 2.63 -57.26
CA VAL A 555 16.45 3.47 -58.35
C VAL A 555 17.92 3.84 -58.11
N VAL A 556 18.28 4.29 -56.91
CA VAL A 556 19.68 4.58 -56.53
C VAL A 556 20.54 3.32 -56.61
N SER A 557 20.05 2.17 -56.13
CA SER A 557 20.77 0.89 -56.23
C SER A 557 21.01 0.47 -57.68
N VAL A 558 20.01 0.59 -58.56
CA VAL A 558 20.14 0.30 -59.99
C VAL A 558 21.11 1.26 -60.67
N LEU A 559 21.08 2.56 -60.35
CA LEU A 559 22.04 3.55 -60.86
C LEU A 559 23.47 3.26 -60.38
N CYS A 560 23.65 2.90 -59.11
CA CYS A 560 24.94 2.49 -58.53
C CYS A 560 25.47 1.21 -59.19
N ILE A 561 24.62 0.20 -59.43
CA ILE A 561 25.01 -1.02 -60.15
C ILE A 561 25.37 -0.71 -61.61
N LYS A 562 24.59 0.14 -62.30
CA LYS A 562 24.86 0.57 -63.68
C LYS A 562 26.19 1.35 -63.79
N ASN A 563 26.49 2.22 -62.83
CA ASN A 563 27.78 2.91 -62.73
C ASN A 563 28.94 1.96 -62.36
N LYS A 564 28.70 0.96 -61.50
CA LYS A 564 29.68 -0.09 -61.17
C LYS A 564 29.99 -0.98 -62.37
N TYR A 565 29.00 -1.30 -63.21
CA TYR A 565 29.19 -1.98 -64.49
C TYR A 565 29.96 -1.12 -65.50
N LYS A 566 29.60 0.17 -65.66
CA LYS A 566 30.38 1.11 -66.49
C LYS A 566 31.85 1.22 -66.02
N LYS A 567 32.10 1.30 -64.71
CA LYS A 567 33.46 1.28 -64.15
C LYS A 567 34.19 -0.06 -64.39
N ARG A 568 33.52 -1.21 -64.35
CA ARG A 568 34.14 -2.51 -64.66
C ARG A 568 34.53 -2.65 -66.13
N VAL A 569 33.73 -2.13 -67.07
CA VAL A 569 34.05 -2.14 -68.51
C VAL A 569 35.23 -1.19 -68.84
N ALA A 570 35.44 -0.14 -68.05
CA ALA A 570 36.54 0.82 -68.25
C ALA A 570 37.90 0.38 -67.67
N ASN A 571 37.97 -0.72 -66.91
CA ASN A 571 39.15 -1.04 -66.08
C ASN A 571 39.78 -2.42 -66.38
N THR A 572 39.67 -2.90 -67.61
CA THR A 572 40.52 -3.99 -68.13
C THR A 572 41.85 -3.41 -68.62
N GLY A 573 42.80 -3.22 -67.69
CA GLY A 573 44.11 -2.62 -67.93
C GLY A 573 45.18 -3.12 -66.95
N ILE A 574 45.81 -4.23 -67.34
CA ILE A 574 47.07 -4.86 -66.89
C ILE A 574 47.97 -4.05 -65.93
N ALA A 575 48.41 -4.68 -64.82
CA ALA A 575 49.83 -4.85 -64.44
C ALA A 575 50.01 -5.72 -63.16
N LEU A 576 51.08 -6.52 -63.12
CA LEU A 576 51.57 -7.21 -61.90
C LEU A 576 52.57 -6.30 -61.17
N GLU A 577 52.74 -6.49 -59.86
CA GLU A 577 54.04 -6.92 -59.31
C GLU A 577 53.92 -7.48 -57.88
N ASN A 578 54.87 -8.35 -57.50
CA ASN A 578 54.98 -8.96 -56.18
C ASN A 578 56.05 -8.25 -55.33
N ALA A 579 55.85 -8.18 -54.02
CA ALA A 579 56.93 -7.99 -53.06
C ALA A 579 56.74 -8.97 -51.89
N ASN A 580 57.84 -9.65 -51.50
CA ASN A 580 57.85 -10.71 -50.49
C ASN A 580 58.15 -10.18 -49.08
N ALA A 581 57.94 -11.05 -48.10
CA ALA A 581 58.05 -10.78 -46.66
C ALA A 581 59.45 -10.35 -46.17
N ASN A 582 59.46 -9.43 -45.20
CA ASN A 582 59.76 -9.75 -43.80
C ASN A 582 58.94 -8.85 -42.87
#